data_AF-A0A1V4IEZ2-F1
#
_entry.id   AF-A0A1V4IEZ2-F1
#
_cell.length_a   1.000
_cell.length_b   1.000
_cell.length_c   1.000
_cell.angle_alpha   90.00
_cell.angle_beta   90.00
_cell.angle_gamma   90.00
#
_symmetry.space_group_name_H-M   'P 1'
#
loop_
_entity.id
_entity.type
_entity.pdbx_description
1 polymer ?
#
loop_
_entity_poly.entity_id
_entity_poly.type
_entity_poly.pdbx_seq_one_letter_code
_entity_poly.pdbx_strand_id
1 'polypeptide(L)' 'MLVVLIVFAIIIYIEVPEFIKEGYWREMVFFSIMTAIAFVMSTLFVMGIPIINPVKFMIYVVRDVLHLNYR' A
#
# COMPACT_ATOMS: atom_id res chain seq x y z
N MET A 1 -2.08 11.65 10.23
CA MET A 1 -1.58 12.37 9.03
C MET A 1 -0.10 12.69 9.16
N LEU A 2 0.31 13.50 10.16
CA LEU A 2 1.71 13.90 10.39
C LEU A 2 2.68 12.71 10.52
N VAL A 3 2.30 11.68 11.29
CA VAL A 3 3.11 10.45 11.46
C VAL A 3 3.36 9.73 10.13
N VAL A 4 2.35 9.62 9.27
CA VAL A 4 2.48 8.96 7.96
C VAL A 4 3.52 9.70 7.12
N LEU A 5 3.42 11.03 7.03
CA LEU A 5 4.36 11.84 6.26
C LEU A 5 5.80 11.69 6.77
N ILE A 6 6.00 11.68 8.08
CA ILE A 6 7.34 11.52 8.68
C ILE A 6 7.93 10.15 8.35
N VAL A 7 7.15 9.08 8.48
CA VAL A 7 7.62 7.70 8.18
C VAL A 7 8.03 7.59 6.72
N PHE A 8 7.20 8.05 5.79
CA PHE A 8 7.51 8.00 4.37
C PHE A 8 8.70 8.90 4.00
N ALA A 9 8.88 10.05 4.65
CA ALA A 9 10.06 10.90 4.45
C ALA A 9 11.36 10.20 4.90
N ILE A 10 11.33 9.48 6.02
CA ILE A 10 12.49 8.71 6.52
C ILE A 10 12.84 7.58 5.55
N ILE A 11 11.85 6.83 5.09
CA ILE A 11 11.99 5.75 4.11
C ILE A 11 12.70 6.27 2.85
N ILE A 12 12.16 7.35 2.25
CA ILE A 12 12.74 7.98 1.06
C ILE A 12 14.17 8.47 1.33
N TYR A 13 14.43 9.07 2.49
CA TYR A 13 15.76 9.58 2.84
C TYR A 13 16.82 8.48 2.95
N ILE A 14 16.45 7.28 3.40
CA ILE A 14 17.36 6.15 3.55
C ILE A 14 17.56 5.45 2.20
N GLU A 15 16.49 5.12 1.48
CA GLU A 15 16.56 4.27 0.29
C GLU A 15 16.98 5.03 -0.98
N VAL A 16 16.55 6.27 -1.19
CA VAL A 16 16.92 7.06 -2.39
C VAL A 16 18.43 7.22 -2.59
N PRO A 17 19.25 7.59 -1.58
CA PRO A 17 20.68 7.72 -1.78
C PRO A 17 21.37 6.38 -2.07
N GLU A 18 20.81 5.27 -1.59
CA GLU A 18 21.33 3.92 -1.85
C GLU A 18 21.15 3.55 -3.33
N PHE A 19 19.95 3.80 -3.89
CA PHE A 19 19.69 3.60 -5.32
C PHE A 19 20.57 4.46 -6.24
N ILE A 20 20.85 5.70 -5.85
CA ILE A 20 21.71 6.61 -6.63
C ILE A 20 23.17 6.12 -6.61
N LYS A 21 23.65 5.61 -5.48
CA LYS A 21 25.04 5.12 -5.33
C LYS A 21 25.31 3.87 -6.15
N GLU A 22 24.35 2.95 -6.21
CA GLU A 22 24.52 1.68 -6.90
C GLU A 22 24.12 1.72 -8.39
N GLY A 23 23.56 2.84 -8.86
CA GLY A 23 23.18 3.02 -10.27
C GLY A 23 21.94 2.23 -10.68
N TYR A 24 21.15 1.78 -9.72
CA TYR A 24 19.95 0.95 -9.89
C TYR A 24 18.69 1.79 -10.18
N TRP A 25 18.71 2.52 -11.30
CA TRP A 25 17.61 3.41 -11.70
C TRP A 25 16.29 2.68 -11.94
N ARG A 26 16.35 1.42 -12.39
CA ARG A 26 15.15 0.64 -12.67
C ARG A 26 14.50 0.17 -11.37
N GLU A 27 15.31 -0.30 -10.42
CA GLU A 27 14.86 -0.70 -9.08
C GLU A 27 14.29 0.51 -8.32
N MET A 28 14.88 1.69 -8.48
CA MET A 28 14.38 2.94 -7.90
C MET A 28 12.95 3.28 -8.37
N VAL A 29 12.63 3.02 -9.65
CA VAL A 29 11.28 3.22 -10.19
C VAL A 29 10.28 2.25 -9.56
N PHE A 30 10.62 0.96 -9.46
CA PHE A 30 9.77 -0.03 -8.79
C PHE A 30 9.52 0.32 -7.32
N PHE A 31 10.59 0.68 -6.61
CA PHE A 31 10.52 1.13 -5.23
C PHE A 31 9.61 2.34 -5.06
N SER A 32 9.75 3.36 -5.92
CA SER A 32 8.91 4.56 -5.91
C SER A 32 7.44 4.23 -6.14
N ILE A 33 7.13 3.34 -7.11
CA ILE A 33 5.76 2.90 -7.38
C ILE A 33 5.17 2.17 -6.17
N MET A 34 5.89 1.22 -5.57
CA MET A 34 5.40 0.51 -4.37
C MET A 34 5.19 1.46 -3.20
N THR A 35 6.13 2.39 -2.98
CA THR A 35 6.05 3.38 -1.91
C THR A 35 4.86 4.32 -2.11
N ALA A 36 4.60 4.77 -3.34
CA ALA A 36 3.43 5.57 -3.67
C ALA A 36 2.12 4.82 -3.38
N ILE A 37 2.02 3.54 -3.76
CA ILE A 37 0.86 2.69 -3.46
C ILE A 37 0.66 2.58 -1.94
N ALA A 38 1.72 2.28 -1.20
CA ALA A 38 1.67 2.17 0.26
C ALA A 38 1.26 3.49 0.92
N PHE A 39 1.74 4.63 0.41
CA PHE A 39 1.38 5.95 0.89
C PHE A 39 -0.10 6.26 0.67
N VAL A 40 -0.62 5.97 -0.51
CA VAL A 40 -2.04 6.15 -0.83
C VAL A 40 -2.90 5.27 0.09
N MET A 41 -2.57 3.98 0.24
CA MET A 41 -3.31 3.10 1.15
C MET A 41 -3.28 3.60 2.59
N SER A 42 -2.11 4.01 3.09
CA SER A 42 -1.96 4.55 4.45
C SER A 42 -2.76 5.84 4.65
N THR A 43 -2.80 6.70 3.63
CA THR A 43 -3.57 7.95 3.65
C THR A 43 -5.07 7.66 3.69
N LEU A 44 -5.55 6.76 2.83
CA LEU A 44 -6.95 6.32 2.82
C LEU A 44 -7.35 5.72 4.17
N PHE A 45 -6.49 4.88 4.76
CA PHE A 45 -6.71 4.28 6.06
C PHE A 45 -6.87 5.34 7.17
N VAL A 46 -5.96 6.31 7.22
CA VAL A 46 -6.00 7.39 8.23
C VAL A 46 -7.15 8.36 8.00
N MET A 47 -7.61 8.55 6.76
CA MET A 47 -8.83 9.30 6.44
C MET A 47 -10.12 8.57 6.86
N GLY A 48 -10.02 7.33 7.36
CA GLY A 48 -11.18 6.52 7.69
C GLY A 48 -11.99 6.08 6.47
N ILE A 49 -11.43 6.23 5.26
CA ILE A 49 -12.05 5.73 4.05
C ILE A 49 -11.95 4.21 4.13
N PRO A 50 -13.09 3.48 4.07
CA PRO A 50 -13.09 2.04 4.18
C PRO A 50 -12.34 1.47 2.97
N ILE A 51 -11.10 1.04 3.21
CA ILE A 51 -10.38 0.22 2.25
C ILE A 51 -11.21 -1.04 2.07
N ILE A 52 -11.46 -1.42 0.82
CA ILE A 52 -12.19 -2.65 0.49
C ILE A 52 -11.41 -3.79 1.16
N ASN A 53 -11.94 -4.30 2.26
CA ASN A 53 -11.29 -5.39 2.97
C ASN A 53 -11.39 -6.63 2.06
N PRO A 54 -10.27 -7.20 1.60
CA PRO A 54 -10.28 -8.36 0.71
C PRO A 54 -11.03 -9.54 1.30
N VAL A 55 -11.06 -9.66 2.63
CA VAL A 55 -11.83 -10.68 3.35
C VAL A 55 -13.32 -10.40 3.23
N LYS A 56 -13.78 -9.16 3.41
CA LYS A 56 -15.19 -8.81 3.18
C LYS A 56 -15.58 -8.99 1.71
N PHE A 57 -14.69 -8.65 0.79
CA PHE A 57 -14.92 -8.84 -0.64
C PHE A 57 -14.99 -10.33 -1.01
N MET A 58 -14.07 -11.16 -0.49
CA MET A 58 -14.14 -12.61 -0.65
C MET A 58 -15.41 -13.19 -0.05
N ILE A 59 -15.81 -12.75 1.15
CA ILE A 59 -17.08 -13.18 1.76
C ILE A 59 -18.26 -12.81 0.86
N TYR A 60 -18.28 -11.59 0.29
CA TYR A 60 -19.30 -11.17 -0.66
C TYR A 60 -19.31 -12.05 -1.92
N VAL A 61 -18.16 -12.32 -2.53
CA VAL A 61 -18.07 -13.19 -3.72
C VAL A 61 -18.51 -14.62 -3.40
N VAL A 62 -18.06 -15.18 -2.28
CA VAL A 62 -18.39 -16.56 -1.89
C VAL A 62 -19.87 -16.70 -1.53
N ARG A 63 -20.44 -15.71 -0.83
CA ARG A 63 -21.80 -15.77 -0.30
C ARG A 63 -22.85 -15.28 -1.28
N ASP A 64 -22.60 -14.17 -1.97
CA ASP A 64 -23.58 -13.49 -2.85
C ASP A 64 -23.43 -13.85 -4.33
N VAL A 65 -22.22 -14.18 -4.81
CA VAL A 65 -22.03 -14.61 -6.22
C VAL A 65 -22.07 -16.13 -6.35
N LEU A 66 -21.42 -16.84 -5.43
CA LEU A 66 -21.32 -18.31 -5.47
C LEU A 66 -22.39 -19.02 -4.62
N HIS A 67 -23.17 -18.30 -3.80
CA HIS A 67 -24.19 -18.86 -2.90
C HIS A 67 -23.69 -19.98 -1.97
N LEU A 68 -22.39 -20.04 -1.69
CA LEU A 68 -21.80 -21.05 -0.83
C LEU A 68 -22.01 -20.62 0.63
N ASN A 69 -23.07 -21.14 1.24
CA ASN A 69 -23.36 -20.92 2.65
C ASN A 69 -22.48 -21.83 3.51
N TYR A 70 -21.32 -21.34 3.94
CA TYR A 70 -20.53 -22.03 4.97
C TYR A 70 -21.26 -21.89 6.32
N ARG A 71 -21.71 -23.03 6.87
CA ARG A 71 -22.21 -23.18 8.25
C ARG A 71 -21.07 -23.23 9.24
#